data_AF-A0A4Q1BDR7-F1
#
_entry.id   AF-A0A4Q1BDR7-F1
#
_cell.length_a   1.000
_cell.length_b   1.000
_cell.length_c   1.000
_cell.angle_alpha   90.00
_cell.angle_beta   90.00
_cell.angle_gamma   90.00
#
_symmetry.space_group_name_H-M   'P 1'
#
loop_
_entity.id
_entity.type
_entity.pdbx_description
1 polymer ?
#
loop_
_entity_poly.entity_id
_entity_poly.type
_entity_poly.pdbx_seq_one_letter_code
_entity_poly.pdbx_strand_id
1 'polypeptide(L)' 'MTCTGCSGAVTRVLQKKGVEFFVSLEGQYVAVWGDNLPSESEIQECIKKTGKPILSAQLVPAGEPLPALPLVPVA' A
#
# COMPACT_ATOMS: atom_id res chain seq x y z
N MET A 1 -9.23 4.74 0.10
CA MET A 1 -8.56 5.99 -0.33
C MET A 1 -9.50 6.76 -1.25
N THR A 2 -10.18 7.80 -0.79
CA THR A 2 -11.32 8.36 -1.57
C THR A 2 -10.97 9.60 -2.41
N CYS A 3 -9.78 10.19 -2.21
CA CYS A 3 -9.35 11.38 -2.94
C CYS A 3 -7.82 11.44 -3.12
N THR A 4 -7.35 12.37 -3.94
CA THR A 4 -5.92 12.63 -4.17
C THR A 4 -5.17 12.99 -2.88
N GLY A 5 -5.81 13.71 -1.95
CA GLY A 5 -5.26 14.00 -0.63
C GLY A 5 -5.02 12.74 0.20
N CYS A 6 -5.91 11.75 0.07
CA CYS A 6 -5.77 10.46 0.71
C CYS A 6 -4.54 9.73 0.17
N SER A 7 -4.41 9.50 -1.14
CA SER A 7 -3.24 8.80 -1.70
C SER A 7 -1.94 9.52 -1.33
N GLY A 8 -1.92 10.86 -1.37
CA GLY A 8 -0.79 11.67 -0.93
C GLY A 8 -0.36 11.46 0.53
N ALA A 9 -1.31 11.24 1.47
CA ALA A 9 -0.97 10.92 2.85
C ALA A 9 -0.22 9.59 2.98
N VAL A 10 -0.62 8.58 2.19
CA VAL A 10 0.04 7.26 2.15
C VAL A 10 1.44 7.37 1.52
N THR A 11 1.54 8.08 0.39
CA THR A 11 2.83 8.37 -0.25
C THR A 11 3.81 9.02 0.72
N ARG A 12 3.39 10.05 1.48
CA ARG A 12 4.27 10.75 2.43
C ARG A 12 4.80 9.87 3.56
N VAL A 13 4.00 8.92 4.07
CA VAL A 13 4.47 8.04 5.16
C VAL A 13 5.40 6.94 4.64
N LEU A 14 5.16 6.42 3.43
CA LEU A 14 6.04 5.42 2.81
C LEU A 14 7.36 6.02 2.32
N GLN A 15 7.36 7.24 1.79
CA GLN A 15 8.60 7.95 1.44
C GLN A 15 9.55 8.09 2.63
N LYS A 16 9.02 8.34 3.83
CA LYS A 16 9.82 8.43 5.06
C LYS A 16 10.47 7.11 5.46
N LYS A 17 9.97 5.98 4.97
CA LYS A 17 10.54 4.65 5.20
C LYS A 17 11.65 4.31 4.21
N GLY A 18 11.84 5.11 3.15
CA GLY A 18 12.87 4.86 2.15
C GLY A 18 12.65 3.57 1.36
N VAL A 19 11.38 3.17 1.19
CA VAL A 19 10.99 1.98 0.42
C VAL A 19 10.57 2.36 -0.99
N GLU A 20 10.70 1.42 -1.92
CA GLU A 20 10.10 1.55 -3.26
C GLU A 20 8.63 1.12 -3.20
N PHE A 21 7.75 1.90 -3.82
CA PHE A 21 6.31 1.63 -3.75
C PHE A 21 5.50 2.23 -4.89
N PHE A 22 4.30 1.70 -5.09
CA PHE A 22 3.26 2.19 -5.99
C PHE A 22 1.95 2.36 -5.22
N VAL A 23 1.26 3.47 -5.47
CA VAL A 23 -0.06 3.75 -4.87
C VAL A 23 -1.07 3.95 -6.00
N SER A 24 -2.09 3.09 -6.05
CA SER A 24 -3.22 3.26 -6.96
C SER A 24 -4.42 3.80 -6.21
N LEU A 25 -4.88 4.98 -6.63
CA LEU A 25 -6.14 5.52 -6.15
C LEU A 25 -7.32 4.76 -6.76
N GLU A 26 -7.28 4.47 -8.07
CA GLU A 26 -8.34 3.75 -8.78
C GLU A 26 -8.51 2.32 -8.26
N GLY A 27 -7.40 1.58 -8.16
CA GLY A 27 -7.40 0.20 -7.69
C GLY A 27 -7.42 0.05 -6.16
N GLN A 28 -7.43 1.17 -5.42
CA GLN A 28 -7.47 1.17 -3.94
C GLN A 28 -6.37 0.34 -3.25
N TYR A 29 -5.19 0.25 -3.85
CA TYR A 29 -4.10 -0.60 -3.34
C TYR A 29 -2.76 0.10 -3.29
N VAL A 30 -1.85 -0.51 -2.53
CA VAL A 30 -0.46 -0.09 -2.37
C VAL A 30 0.40 -1.33 -2.59
N ALA A 31 1.39 -1.23 -3.47
CA ALA A 31 2.44 -2.23 -3.61
C ALA A 31 3.74 -1.64 -3.06
N VAL A 32 4.50 -2.42 -2.29
CA VAL A 32 5.80 -2.03 -1.70
C VAL A 32 6.79 -3.15 -2.00
N TRP A 33 7.99 -2.82 -2.46
CA TRP A 33 9.02 -3.79 -2.83
C TRP A 33 10.44 -3.28 -2.51
N GLY A 34 11.42 -4.18 -2.57
CA GLY A 34 12.84 -3.86 -2.39
C GLY A 34 13.61 -4.90 -1.58
N ASP A 35 14.95 -4.81 -1.58
CA ASP A 35 15.83 -5.78 -0.92
C ASP A 35 15.83 -5.66 0.61
N ASN A 36 15.55 -4.47 1.15
CA ASN A 36 15.51 -4.19 2.58
C ASN A 36 14.13 -3.67 2.99
N LEU A 37 13.11 -4.50 2.74
CA LEU A 37 11.73 -4.20 3.12
C LEU A 37 11.56 -4.22 4.65
N PRO A 38 10.93 -3.19 5.23
CA PRO A 38 10.42 -3.28 6.58
C PRO A 38 9.46 -4.45 6.72
N SER A 39 9.25 -4.92 7.95
CA SER A 39 8.26 -5.95 8.21
C SER A 39 6.87 -5.52 7.73
N GLU A 40 6.05 -6.48 7.33
CA GLU A 40 4.66 -6.21 6.89
C GLU A 40 3.90 -5.39 7.95
N SER A 41 4.05 -5.76 9.22
CA SER A 41 3.45 -5.06 10.36
C SER A 41 3.88 -3.59 10.43
N GLU A 42 5.15 -3.27 10.22
CA GLU A 42 5.62 -1.88 10.23
C GLU A 42 5.02 -1.05 9.09
N ILE A 43 4.91 -1.63 7.89
CA ILE A 43 4.27 -0.96 6.75
C ILE A 43 2.80 -0.71 7.08
N GLN A 44 2.11 -1.73 7.60
CA GLN A 44 0.70 -1.61 7.99
C GLN A 44 0.49 -0.53 9.06
N GLU A 45 1.33 -0.48 10.09
CA GLU A 45 1.28 0.54 11.13
C GLU A 45 1.49 1.95 10.56
N CYS A 46 2.41 2.10 9.61
CA CYS A 46 2.63 3.39 8.94
C CYS A 46 1.40 3.84 8.15
N ILE A 47 0.76 2.93 7.42
CA ILE A 47 -0.45 3.24 6.65
C ILE A 47 -1.63 3.53 7.59
N LYS A 48 -1.79 2.77 8.68
CA LYS A 48 -2.85 3.00 9.69
C LYS A 48 -2.80 4.40 10.30
N LYS A 49 -1.59 4.98 10.49
CA LYS A 49 -1.40 6.38 10.94
C LYS A 49 -2.02 7.43 10.01
N THR A 50 -2.31 7.06 8.75
CA THR A 50 -3.03 7.95 7.81
C THR A 50 -4.55 7.94 8.00
N GLY A 51 -5.06 7.21 9.00
CA GLY A 51 -6.49 7.10 9.28
C GLY A 51 -7.24 6.20 8.30
N LYS A 52 -6.52 5.31 7.60
CA LYS A 52 -7.10 4.44 6.58
C LYS A 52 -7.13 2.98 7.01
N PRO A 53 -8.25 2.28 6.81
CA PRO A 53 -8.31 0.84 7.03
C PRO A 53 -7.49 0.10 5.97
N ILE A 54 -6.88 -1.01 6.39
CA ILE A 54 -6.24 -1.98 5.50
C ILE A 54 -7.15 -3.19 5.49
N LEU A 55 -7.71 -3.51 4.31
CA LEU A 55 -8.67 -4.62 4.16
C LEU A 55 -7.96 -5.97 4.03
N SER A 56 -6.80 -5.98 3.38
CA SER A 56 -5.99 -7.18 3.15
C SER A 56 -4.53 -6.77 2.95
N ALA A 57 -3.62 -7.66 3.32
CA ALA A 57 -2.20 -7.56 3.02
C ALA A 57 -1.68 -8.96 2.69
N GLN A 58 -0.74 -9.04 1.74
CA GLN A 58 -0.15 -10.29 1.28
C GLN A 58 1.28 -10.02 0.83
N LEU A 59 2.20 -10.90 1.24
CA LEU A 59 3.55 -10.95 0.71
C LEU A 59 3.57 -11.71 -0.62
N VAL A 60 4.10 -11.07 -1.67
CA VAL A 60 4.23 -11.64 -3.01
C VAL A 60 5.71 -11.92 -3.28
N PRO A 61 6.13 -13.16 -3.55
CA PRO A 61 7.51 -13.49 -3.90
C PRO A 61 7.96 -12.78 -5.17
N ALA A 62 9.25 -12.45 -5.26
CA ALA A 62 9.82 -11.86 -6.46
C ALA A 62 9.65 -12.79 -7.67
N GLY A 63 9.15 -12.25 -8.79
CA GLY A 63 8.94 -12.99 -10.03
C GLY A 63 7.54 -13.60 -10.19
N GLU A 64 6.70 -13.56 -9.16
CA GLU A 64 5.28 -13.90 -9.29
C GLU A 64 4.46 -12.68 -9.75
N PRO A 65 3.42 -12.88 -10.58
CA PRO A 65 2.52 -11.80 -10.96
C PRO A 65 1.78 -11.28 -9.73
N LEU A 66 1.56 -9.96 -9.68
CA LEU A 66 0.75 -9.38 -8.61
C LEU A 66 -0.65 -10.02 -8.62
N PRO A 67 -1.19 -10.38 -7.45
CA PRO A 67 -2.52 -10.95 -7.36
C PRO A 67 -3.53 -9.97 -7.95
N ALA A 68 -4.55 -10.52 -8.63
CA ALA A 68 -5.66 -9.71 -9.10
C ALA A 68 -6.27 -8.99 -7.90
N LEU A 69 -6.26 -7.66 -7.96
CA LEU A 69 -6.83 -6.86 -6.89
C LEU A 69 -8.30 -7.23 -6.75
N PRO A 70 -8.80 -7.44 -5.53
CA PRO A 70 -10.23 -7.62 -5.35
C PRO A 70 -10.89 -6.36 -5.91
N LEU A 71 -11.82 -6.55 -6.85
CA LEU A 71 -12.67 -5.46 -7.34
C LEU A 71 -13.46 -4.97 -6.14
N VAL A 72 -12.95 -3.95 -5.46
CA VAL A 72 -13.69 -3.28 -4.39
C VAL A 72 -14.91 -2.68 -5.10
N PRO A 73 -16.14 -3.00 -4.67
CA PRO A 73 -17.32 -2.35 -5.21
C PRO A 73 -17.12 -0.85 -5.03
N VAL A 74 -17.01 -0.11 -6.14
CA VAL A 74 -17.07 1.35 -6.12
C VAL A 74 -18.50 1.69 -5.73
N ALA A 75 -18.71 1.90 -4.43
CA ALA A 75 -19.98 2.37 -3.87
C ALA A 75 -20.13 3.88 -4.10
#